data_AF-A0A822AKX6-F1
#
_entry.id   AF-A0A822AKX6-F1
#
_cell.length_a   1.000
_cell.length_b   1.000
_cell.length_c   1.000
_cell.angle_alpha   90.00
_cell.angle_beta   90.00
_cell.angle_gamma   90.00
#
_symmetry.space_group_name_H-M   'P 1'
#
loop_
_entity.id
_entity.type
_entity.pdbx_description
1 polymer ?
#
loop_
_entity_poly.entity_id
_entity_poly.type
_entity_poly.pdbx_seq_one_letter_code
_entity_poly.pdbx_strand_id
1 'polypeptide(L)'
;MFRKIKEASENGNDMFRNGTAHEAVEIMTMPKLAKILREIAEKVRDGFYKGYVAEAIVQLIQSKGGLMTLADLVEHQSTPVQHISITYNMKNIPPVRVWECPSNGQGIIALMAIRILEQMRKQNKIPSLDKLEHNSADIFMLSLKLFV
;
A
#
# COMPACT_ATOMS: atom_id res chain seq x y z
N MET A 1 18.33 -9.93 8.77
CA MET A 1 17.53 -9.08 7.86
C MET A 1 18.40 -8.35 6.83
N PHE A 2 19.41 -7.58 7.25
CA PHE A 2 20.23 -6.73 6.36
C PHE A 2 21.05 -7.44 5.28
N ARG A 3 21.49 -8.69 5.53
CA ARG A 3 22.23 -9.50 4.55
C ARG A 3 21.47 -9.67 3.22
N LYS A 4 20.17 -9.98 3.30
CA LYS A 4 19.33 -10.17 2.11
C LYS A 4 19.22 -8.90 1.26
N ILE A 5 19.24 -7.73 1.88
CA ILE A 5 19.17 -6.43 1.16
C ILE A 5 20.49 -6.17 0.42
N LYS A 6 21.63 -6.42 1.08
CA LYS A 6 22.95 -6.26 0.45
C LYS A 6 23.16 -7.21 -0.73
N GLU A 7 22.66 -8.44 -0.62
CA GLU A 7 22.79 -9.47 -1.66
C GLU A 7 21.73 -9.33 -2.77
N ALA A 8 20.70 -8.50 -2.59
CA ALA A 8 19.59 -8.37 -3.54
C ALA A 8 20.05 -7.75 -4.89
N SER A 9 20.95 -6.76 -4.84
CA SER A 9 21.52 -6.13 -6.04
C SER A 9 22.89 -5.52 -5.73
N GLU A 10 23.66 -5.20 -6.78
CA GLU A 10 24.94 -4.49 -6.66
C GLU A 10 24.81 -3.13 -5.97
N ASN A 11 23.61 -2.52 -6.06
CA ASN A 11 23.28 -1.24 -5.43
C ASN A 11 22.74 -1.40 -3.99
N GLY A 12 22.71 -2.61 -3.43
CA GLY A 12 22.16 -2.85 -2.08
C GLY A 12 22.83 -2.01 -0.99
N ASN A 13 24.09 -1.63 -1.19
CA ASN A 13 24.85 -0.77 -0.28
C ASN A 13 24.38 0.71 -0.27
N ASP A 14 23.59 1.16 -1.26
CA ASP A 14 23.08 2.54 -1.30
C ASP A 14 22.16 2.86 -0.09
N MET A 15 21.66 1.83 0.60
CA MET A 15 20.82 1.95 1.79
C MET A 15 21.60 1.90 3.11
N PHE A 16 22.93 1.80 3.05
CA PHE A 16 23.78 1.57 4.21
C PHE A 16 24.88 2.63 4.31
N ARG A 17 25.25 3.01 5.53
CA ARG A 17 26.40 3.86 5.81
C ARG A 17 27.60 2.97 6.14
N ASN A 18 28.67 3.04 5.35
CA ASN A 18 29.88 2.20 5.55
C ASN A 18 29.57 0.70 5.70
N GLY A 19 28.53 0.21 5.01
CA GLY A 19 28.10 -1.18 5.09
C GLY A 19 27.33 -1.55 6.36
N THR A 20 26.93 -0.62 7.22
CA THR A 20 26.03 -0.86 8.36
C THR A 20 24.73 -0.11 8.21
N ALA A 21 23.69 -0.58 8.90
CA ALA A 21 22.42 0.13 8.91
C ALA A 21 22.61 1.52 9.53
N HIS A 22 21.77 2.46 9.15
CA HIS A 22 21.76 3.78 9.76
C HIS A 22 21.35 3.70 11.23
N GLU A 23 22.05 4.44 12.08
CA GLU A 23 21.64 4.66 13.45
C GLU A 23 20.51 5.70 13.52
N ALA A 24 19.79 5.71 14.64
CA ALA A 24 18.78 6.74 14.87
C ALA A 24 19.39 8.14 14.71
N VAL A 25 18.64 9.06 14.10
CA VAL A 25 19.04 10.46 13.86
C VAL A 25 20.09 10.65 12.75
N GLU A 26 20.63 9.58 12.15
CA GLU A 26 21.53 9.72 11.00
C GLU A 26 20.80 10.15 9.73
N ILE A 27 21.49 10.94 8.90
CA ILE A 27 20.99 11.35 7.59
C ILE A 27 21.32 10.27 6.56
N MET A 28 20.29 9.71 5.96
CA MET A 28 20.38 8.82 4.81
C MET A 28 20.26 9.63 3.52
N THR A 29 21.18 9.41 2.57
CA THR A 29 21.14 10.06 1.25
C THR A 29 21.08 9.00 0.15
N MET A 30 20.26 9.24 -0.88
CA MET A 30 20.05 8.29 -1.99
C MET A 30 20.21 9.00 -3.35
N PRO A 31 21.45 9.34 -3.77
CA PRO A 31 21.67 10.14 -4.99
C PRO A 31 21.13 9.49 -6.27
N LYS A 32 21.21 8.15 -6.39
CA LYS A 32 20.68 7.42 -7.56
C LYS A 32 19.16 7.51 -7.63
N LEU A 33 18.46 7.31 -6.50
CA LEU A 33 17.02 7.51 -6.43
C LEU A 33 16.64 8.96 -6.74
N ALA A 34 17.39 9.94 -6.22
CA ALA A 34 17.17 11.35 -6.53
C ALA A 34 17.30 11.65 -8.03
N LYS A 35 18.26 11.03 -8.73
CA LYS A 35 18.38 11.14 -10.20
C LYS A 35 17.13 10.59 -10.91
N ILE A 36 16.64 9.43 -10.48
CA ILE A 36 15.42 8.81 -11.05
C ILE A 36 14.20 9.69 -10.79
N LEU A 37 14.05 10.27 -9.59
CA LEU A 37 12.93 11.16 -9.29
C LEU A 37 12.97 12.45 -10.14
N ARG A 38 14.16 12.98 -10.45
CA ARG A 38 14.30 14.10 -11.40
C ARG A 38 13.90 13.69 -12.82
N GLU A 39 14.31 12.51 -13.26
CA GLU A 39 13.89 11.95 -14.57
C GLU A 39 12.36 11.87 -14.67
N ILE A 40 11.69 11.38 -13.62
CA ILE A 40 10.22 11.31 -13.55
C ILE A 40 9.62 12.71 -13.54
N ALA A 41 10.21 13.67 -12.84
CA ALA A 41 9.70 15.03 -12.84
C ALA A 41 9.78 15.69 -14.23
N GLU A 42 10.85 15.42 -14.99
CA GLU A 42 11.06 15.99 -16.33
C GLU A 42 10.25 15.28 -17.42
N LYS A 43 10.12 13.94 -17.34
CA LYS A 43 9.53 13.11 -18.40
C LYS A 43 8.20 12.45 -18.00
N VAL A 44 7.71 12.75 -16.80
CA VAL A 44 6.46 12.20 -16.23
C VAL A 44 6.48 10.66 -16.30
N ARG A 45 5.48 10.05 -16.91
CA ARG A 45 5.33 8.60 -17.03
C ARG A 45 6.53 7.98 -17.77
N ASP A 46 6.99 8.62 -18.84
CA ASP A 46 8.02 8.06 -19.69
C ASP A 46 9.40 8.07 -19.00
N GLY A 47 9.59 8.87 -17.96
CA GLY A 47 10.80 8.86 -17.13
C GLY A 47 10.98 7.59 -16.28
N PHE A 48 9.91 6.80 -16.09
CA PHE A 48 9.95 5.52 -15.38
C PHE A 48 9.75 4.32 -16.30
N TYR A 49 8.75 4.39 -17.20
CA TYR A 49 8.31 3.26 -18.03
C TYR A 49 9.08 3.14 -19.36
N LYS A 50 9.97 4.08 -19.67
CA LYS A 50 10.84 4.05 -20.86
C LYS A 50 12.27 4.48 -20.52
N GLY A 51 13.18 4.28 -21.48
CA GLY A 51 14.58 4.71 -21.39
C GLY A 51 15.35 3.98 -20.28
N TYR A 52 16.40 4.64 -19.77
CA TYR A 52 17.40 3.98 -18.93
C TYR A 52 16.83 3.42 -17.62
N VAL A 53 15.76 4.01 -17.06
CA VAL A 53 15.12 3.50 -15.83
C VAL A 53 14.43 2.16 -16.10
N ALA A 54 13.62 2.10 -17.15
CA ALA A 54 12.95 0.87 -17.57
C ALA A 54 13.96 -0.23 -17.95
N GLU A 55 15.02 0.14 -18.67
CA GLU A 55 16.11 -0.78 -19.02
C GLU A 55 16.79 -1.37 -17.79
N ALA A 56 17.11 -0.54 -16.78
CA ALA A 56 17.74 -1.02 -15.55
C ALA A 56 16.82 -1.97 -14.76
N ILE A 57 15.51 -1.69 -14.71
CA ILE A 57 14.52 -2.55 -14.06
C ILE A 57 14.49 -3.93 -14.73
N VAL A 58 14.34 -3.96 -16.06
CA VAL A 58 14.25 -5.20 -16.84
C VAL A 58 15.55 -6.01 -16.72
N GLN A 59 16.71 -5.36 -16.87
CA GLN A 59 18.02 -6.00 -16.72
C GLN A 59 18.17 -6.65 -15.34
N LEU A 60 17.80 -5.94 -14.26
CA LEU A 60 17.88 -6.48 -12.91
C LEU A 60 16.94 -7.67 -12.73
N ILE A 61 15.68 -7.57 -13.15
CA ILE A 61 14.69 -8.66 -13.03
C ILE A 61 15.16 -9.90 -13.79
N GLN A 62 15.61 -9.73 -15.04
CA GLN A 62 16.08 -10.84 -15.88
C GLN A 62 17.36 -11.48 -15.34
N SER A 63 18.30 -10.68 -14.77
CA SER A 63 19.49 -11.21 -14.10
C SER A 63 19.18 -12.12 -12.90
N LYS A 64 17.96 -12.03 -12.36
CA LYS A 64 17.46 -12.87 -11.26
C LYS A 64 16.49 -13.96 -11.73
N GLY A 65 16.37 -14.18 -13.05
CA GLY A 65 15.51 -15.21 -13.65
C GLY A 65 14.06 -14.79 -13.85
N GLY A 66 13.71 -13.51 -13.70
CA GLY A 66 12.38 -13.01 -14.03
C GLY A 66 12.16 -12.84 -15.54
N LEU A 67 10.90 -12.75 -15.95
CA LEU A 67 10.49 -12.74 -17.38
C LEU A 67 10.00 -11.38 -17.88
N MET A 68 10.02 -10.34 -17.04
CA MET A 68 9.59 -9.00 -17.43
C MET A 68 10.44 -8.48 -18.59
N THR A 69 9.79 -7.82 -19.54
CA THR A 69 10.38 -7.21 -20.73
C THR A 69 10.18 -5.70 -20.71
N LEU A 70 10.88 -4.99 -21.61
CA LEU A 70 10.63 -3.57 -21.82
C LEU A 70 9.21 -3.30 -22.35
N ALA A 71 8.68 -4.20 -23.17
CA ALA A 71 7.31 -4.09 -23.68
C ALA A 71 6.29 -4.07 -22.54
N ASP A 72 6.44 -4.94 -21.54
CA ASP A 72 5.55 -4.98 -20.36
C ASP A 72 5.48 -3.63 -19.64
N LEU A 73 6.62 -2.94 -19.50
CA LEU A 73 6.67 -1.61 -18.88
C LEU A 73 6.06 -0.53 -19.80
N VAL A 74 6.39 -0.55 -21.09
CA VAL A 74 5.90 0.43 -22.06
C VAL A 74 4.37 0.37 -22.20
N GLU A 75 3.82 -0.86 -22.22
CA GLU A 75 2.40 -1.14 -22.40
C GLU A 75 1.60 -0.99 -21.10
N HIS A 76 2.25 -0.93 -19.94
CA HIS A 76 1.57 -0.78 -18.66
C HIS A 76 0.72 0.50 -18.59
N GLN A 77 -0.55 0.36 -18.23
CA GLN A 77 -1.46 1.49 -18.03
C GLN A 77 -2.21 1.36 -16.72
N SER A 78 -2.42 2.49 -16.05
CA SER A 78 -3.34 2.57 -14.92
C SER A 78 -4.77 2.64 -15.43
N THR A 79 -5.63 1.74 -14.96
CA THR A 79 -7.06 1.78 -15.25
C THR A 79 -7.77 2.73 -14.28
N PRO A 80 -8.48 3.77 -14.76
CA PRO A 80 -9.38 4.53 -13.90
C PRO A 80 -10.51 3.60 -13.44
N VAL A 81 -10.91 3.74 -12.18
CA VAL A 81 -11.95 2.90 -11.57
C VAL A 81 -13.07 3.75 -10.99
N GLN A 82 -14.29 3.23 -11.05
CA GLN A 82 -15.40 3.79 -10.30
C GLN A 82 -15.33 3.31 -8.85
N HIS A 83 -15.17 4.24 -7.93
CA HIS A 83 -15.12 3.95 -6.50
C HIS A 83 -16.46 3.39 -6.00
N ILE A 84 -16.40 2.41 -5.11
CA ILE A 84 -17.56 1.86 -4.41
C ILE A 84 -17.70 2.56 -3.07
N SER A 85 -18.94 2.69 -2.57
CA SER A 85 -19.17 3.35 -1.29
C SER A 85 -20.40 2.87 -0.57
N ILE A 86 -20.43 3.13 0.74
CA ILE A 86 -21.62 3.04 1.57
C ILE A 86 -21.79 4.32 2.38
N THR A 87 -23.02 4.65 2.73
CA THR A 87 -23.31 5.64 3.76
C THR A 87 -23.42 4.94 5.11
N TYR A 88 -22.64 5.41 6.08
CA TYR A 88 -22.66 4.96 7.47
C TYR A 88 -23.27 6.04 8.36
N ASN A 89 -24.24 5.65 9.18
CA ASN A 89 -24.95 6.57 10.07
C ASN A 89 -24.35 6.53 11.48
N MET A 90 -23.87 7.69 11.94
CA MET A 90 -23.25 7.84 13.25
C MET A 90 -24.17 8.62 14.20
N LYS A 91 -24.01 8.38 15.51
CA LYS A 91 -24.79 9.07 16.53
C LYS A 91 -24.27 10.49 16.68
N ASN A 92 -25.17 11.47 16.73
CA ASN A 92 -24.87 12.89 17.00
C ASN A 92 -23.94 13.58 15.99
N ILE A 93 -23.70 12.99 14.81
CA ILE A 93 -22.98 13.64 13.71
C ILE A 93 -23.67 13.31 12.37
N PRO A 94 -23.47 14.13 11.31
CA PRO A 94 -24.00 13.83 10.00
C PRO A 94 -23.50 12.48 9.46
N PRO A 95 -24.30 11.79 8.62
CA PRO A 95 -23.88 10.57 7.96
C PRO A 95 -22.58 10.77 7.16
N VAL A 96 -21.70 9.78 7.21
CA VAL A 96 -20.44 9.79 6.46
C VAL A 96 -20.52 8.81 5.29
N ARG A 97 -19.90 9.18 4.17
CA ARG A 97 -19.73 8.26 3.04
C ARG A 97 -18.34 7.65 3.09
N VAL A 98 -18.29 6.34 3.23
CA VAL A 98 -17.04 5.57 3.20
C VAL A 98 -16.82 5.10 1.78
N TRP A 99 -15.71 5.53 1.19
CA TRP A 99 -15.32 5.20 -0.19
C TRP A 99 -14.18 4.20 -0.17
N GLU A 100 -14.23 3.22 -1.06
CA GLU A 100 -13.21 2.20 -1.21
C GLU A 100 -12.92 1.92 -2.68
N CYS A 101 -11.73 1.39 -2.95
CA CYS A 101 -11.36 0.90 -4.27
C CYS A 101 -12.13 -0.40 -4.57
N PRO A 102 -12.67 -0.57 -5.80
CA PRO A 102 -13.25 -1.84 -6.20
C PRO A 102 -12.18 -2.94 -6.35
N SER A 103 -12.60 -4.15 -6.73
CA SER A 103 -11.68 -5.22 -7.10
C SER A 103 -10.68 -4.73 -8.17
N ASN A 104 -9.43 -5.16 -8.16
CA ASN A 104 -8.82 -6.24 -7.37
C ASN A 104 -8.31 -5.83 -5.98
N GLY A 105 -8.61 -4.62 -5.49
CA GLY A 105 -8.34 -4.22 -4.11
C GLY A 105 -9.21 -4.95 -3.08
N GLN A 106 -8.81 -4.93 -1.81
CA GLN A 106 -9.54 -5.54 -0.70
C GLN A 106 -10.54 -4.60 -0.01
N GLY A 107 -10.71 -3.37 -0.51
CA GLY A 107 -11.55 -2.33 0.12
C GLY A 107 -13.02 -2.73 0.28
N ILE A 108 -13.55 -3.59 -0.58
CA ILE A 108 -14.91 -4.12 -0.43
C ILE A 108 -15.12 -4.85 0.91
N ILE A 109 -14.08 -5.49 1.45
CA ILE A 109 -14.13 -6.19 2.74
C ILE A 109 -14.45 -5.21 3.86
N ALA A 110 -13.88 -4.00 3.82
CA ALA A 110 -14.17 -2.95 4.81
C ALA A 110 -15.64 -2.50 4.73
N LEU A 111 -16.16 -2.28 3.51
CA LEU A 111 -17.57 -1.90 3.33
C LEU A 111 -18.53 -3.00 3.80
N MET A 112 -18.20 -4.26 3.52
CA MET A 112 -18.98 -5.42 3.99
C MET A 112 -18.97 -5.51 5.52
N ALA A 113 -17.80 -5.38 6.16
CA ALA A 113 -17.66 -5.40 7.61
C ALA A 113 -18.50 -4.31 8.28
N ILE A 114 -18.50 -3.09 7.74
CA ILE A 114 -19.34 -1.99 8.26
C ILE A 114 -20.83 -2.34 8.13
N ARG A 115 -21.28 -2.90 7.00
CA ARG A 115 -22.68 -3.32 6.83
C ARG A 115 -23.09 -4.45 7.76
N ILE A 116 -22.22 -5.43 7.97
CA ILE A 116 -22.45 -6.51 8.94
C ILE A 116 -22.57 -5.92 10.35
N LEU A 117 -21.65 -5.03 10.73
CA LEU A 117 -21.67 -4.33 12.01
C LEU A 117 -22.96 -3.55 12.23
N GLU A 118 -23.45 -2.83 11.21
CA GLU A 118 -24.75 -2.14 11.26
C GLU A 118 -25.91 -3.11 11.52
N GLN A 119 -25.91 -4.28 10.89
CA GLN A 119 -26.95 -5.30 11.10
C GLN A 119 -26.86 -5.94 12.48
N MET A 120 -25.66 -6.26 12.96
CA MET A 120 -25.45 -6.77 14.32
C MET A 120 -25.93 -5.77 15.37
N ARG A 121 -25.69 -4.47 15.15
CA ARG A 121 -26.22 -3.40 16.01
C ARG A 121 -27.75 -3.35 16.01
N LYS A 122 -28.39 -3.43 14.83
CA LYS A 122 -29.86 -3.45 14.71
C LYS A 122 -30.48 -4.65 15.43
N GLN A 123 -29.78 -5.78 15.47
CA GLN A 123 -30.20 -7.00 16.15
C GLN A 123 -29.82 -7.02 17.65
N ASN A 124 -29.23 -5.95 18.19
CA ASN A 124 -28.70 -5.89 19.56
C ASN A 124 -27.71 -7.04 19.90
N LYS A 125 -26.95 -7.53 18.90
CA LYS A 125 -25.97 -8.62 19.05
C LYS A 125 -24.59 -8.15 19.51
N ILE A 126 -24.37 -6.84 19.58
CA ILE A 126 -23.11 -6.22 19.99
C ILE A 126 -23.39 -5.08 20.98
N PRO A 127 -22.44 -4.80 21.89
CA PRO A 127 -22.53 -3.63 22.76
C PRO A 127 -22.48 -2.32 21.97
N SER A 128 -22.89 -1.24 22.63
CA SER A 128 -22.82 0.10 22.05
C SER A 128 -21.38 0.47 21.72
N LEU A 129 -21.10 0.84 20.47
CA LEU A 129 -19.74 1.12 20.00
C LEU A 129 -19.08 2.29 20.73
N ASP A 130 -19.87 3.25 21.23
CA ASP A 130 -19.42 4.38 22.06
C ASP A 130 -18.86 3.96 23.43
N LYS A 131 -19.13 2.73 23.86
CA LYS A 131 -18.62 2.19 25.13
C LYS A 131 -17.36 1.35 24.93
N LEU A 132 -16.96 1.09 23.69
CA LEU A 132 -15.79 0.30 23.38
C LEU A 132 -14.56 1.21 23.33
N GLU A 133 -13.59 0.95 24.20
CA GLU A 133 -12.33 1.69 24.22
C GLU A 133 -11.46 1.33 23.01
N HIS A 134 -10.79 2.31 22.41
CA HIS A 134 -9.91 2.11 21.27
C HIS A 134 -8.80 1.09 21.60
N ASN A 135 -8.58 0.11 20.72
CA ASN A 135 -7.64 -1.01 20.91
C ASN A 135 -7.89 -1.89 22.14
N SER A 136 -9.10 -1.86 22.71
CA SER A 136 -9.51 -2.80 23.75
C SER A 136 -9.63 -4.24 23.21
N ALA A 137 -9.54 -5.20 24.13
CA ALA A 137 -9.82 -6.60 23.83
C ALA A 137 -11.22 -6.79 23.22
N ASP A 138 -12.20 -5.98 23.62
CA ASP A 138 -13.56 -6.07 23.09
C ASP A 138 -13.65 -5.69 21.60
N ILE A 139 -12.93 -4.65 21.17
CA ILE A 139 -12.82 -4.28 19.75
C ILE A 139 -12.12 -5.40 18.97
N PHE A 140 -11.06 -5.99 19.54
CA PHE A 140 -10.35 -7.10 18.91
C PHE A 140 -11.25 -8.34 18.76
N MET A 141 -12.01 -8.70 19.80
CA MET A 141 -12.94 -9.82 19.73
C MET A 141 -14.10 -9.56 18.76
N LEU A 142 -14.54 -8.31 18.65
CA LEU A 142 -15.55 -7.91 17.67
C LEU A 142 -15.01 -8.02 16.24
N SER A 143 -13.76 -7.63 15.97
CA SER A 143 -13.17 -7.75 14.63
C SER A 143 -13.02 -9.22 14.22
N LEU A 144 -12.61 -10.10 15.12
CA LEU A 144 -12.56 -11.54 14.85
C LEU A 144 -13.93 -12.10 14.42
N LYS A 145 -15.01 -11.68 15.09
CA LYS A 145 -16.40 -12.10 14.75
C LYS A 145 -16.91 -11.57 13.41
N LEU A 146 -16.29 -10.53 12.86
CA LEU A 146 -16.68 -9.98 11.54
C LEU A 146 -16.04 -10.75 10.38
N PHE A 147 -14.97 -11.50 10.63
CA PHE A 147 -14.13 -12.12 9.60
C PHE A 147 -13.99 -13.64 9.74
N VAL A 148 -14.66 -14.27 10.71
CA VAL A 148 -14.70 -15.73 10.96
C VAL A 148 -16.15 -16.15 11.17
#